data_AF-A0A176S135-F1
#
_entry.id   AF-A0A176S135-F1
#
_cell.length_a   1.000
_cell.length_b   1.000
_cell.length_c   1.000
_cell.angle_alpha   90.00
_cell.angle_beta   90.00
_cell.angle_gamma   90.00
#
_symmetry.space_group_name_H-M   'P 1'
#
loop_
_entity.id
_entity.type
_entity.pdbx_description
1 polymer ?
#
loop_
_entity_poly.entity_id
_entity_poly.type
_entity_poly.pdbx_seq_one_letter_code
_entity_poly.pdbx_strand_id
1 'polypeptide(L)' 'MEANLSNPHIVTIDGNEAAAYVAHKTNEVIAIYPITPSSVMGELCDERSSQGKTNLWGAVPEVISNMTDFVR' A
#
# COMPACT_ATOMS: atom_id res chain seq x y z
N MET A 1 14.64 34.38 3.74
CA MET A 1 13.52 33.43 3.63
C MET A 1 14.09 32.18 2.99
N GLU A 2 14.72 31.34 3.81
CA GLU A 2 15.39 30.12 3.31
C GLU A 2 14.32 29.04 3.09
N ALA A 3 14.25 28.54 1.86
CA ALA A 3 13.38 27.41 1.53
C ALA A 3 13.91 26.18 2.28
N ASN A 4 13.10 25.66 3.20
CA ASN A 4 13.35 24.43 3.94
C ASN A 4 13.24 23.25 2.95
N LEU A 5 14.29 23.03 2.16
CA LEU A 5 14.37 21.89 1.26
C LEU A 5 14.68 20.67 2.12
N SER A 6 13.62 19.95 2.51
CA SER A 6 13.72 18.65 3.18
C SER A 6 14.63 17.74 2.36
N ASN A 7 15.68 17.22 2.99
CA ASN A 7 16.63 16.30 2.37
C ASN A 7 15.86 15.13 1.72
N PRO A 8 16.06 14.82 0.42
CA PRO A 8 15.34 13.72 -0.21
C PRO A 8 15.68 12.41 0.50
N HIS A 9 14.67 11.77 1.07
CA HIS A 9 14.82 10.49 1.76
C HIS A 9 14.88 9.36 0.73
N ILE A 10 16.09 9.03 0.28
CA ILE A 10 16.35 7.96 -0.69
C ILE A 10 16.40 6.63 0.06
N VAL A 11 15.59 5.67 -0.38
CA VAL A 11 15.52 4.32 0.17
C VAL A 11 15.74 3.30 -0.93
N THR A 12 16.41 2.20 -0.60
CA THR A 12 16.56 1.04 -1.49
C THR A 12 15.43 0.07 -1.17
N ILE A 13 14.48 -0.07 -2.10
CA ILE A 13 13.30 -0.95 -1.96
C ILE A 13 13.09 -1.70 -3.27
N ASP A 14 12.40 -2.84 -3.21
CA ASP A 14 11.97 -3.58 -4.40
C ASP A 14 10.84 -2.85 -5.15
N GLY A 15 10.69 -3.12 -6.45
CA GLY A 15 9.65 -2.52 -7.28
C GLY A 15 8.23 -2.80 -6.76
N ASN A 16 7.99 -4.02 -6.27
CA ASN A 16 6.69 -4.38 -5.68
C ASN A 16 6.45 -3.62 -4.36
N GLU A 17 7.50 -3.43 -3.56
CA GLU A 17 7.39 -2.69 -2.30
C GLU A 17 7.12 -1.20 -2.53
N ALA A 18 7.77 -0.61 -3.53
CA ALA A 18 7.53 0.76 -3.96
C ALA A 18 6.08 0.97 -4.42
N ALA A 19 5.58 0.05 -5.26
CA ALA A 19 4.21 0.09 -5.74
C ALA A 19 3.20 -0.09 -4.59
N ALA A 20 3.41 -1.07 -3.71
CA ALA A 20 2.55 -1.31 -2.55
C ALA A 20 2.54 -0.12 -1.57
N TYR A 21 3.69 0.56 -1.39
CA TYR A 21 3.78 1.74 -0.53
C TYR A 21 2.92 2.90 -1.06
N VAL A 22 2.99 3.17 -2.37
CA VAL A 22 2.16 4.21 -2.98
C VAL A 22 0.69 3.80 -2.95
N ALA A 23 0.37 2.58 -3.38
CA ALA A 23 -1.01 2.07 -3.42
C ALA A 23 -1.69 2.12 -2.05
N HIS A 24 -1.00 1.71 -0.99
CA HIS A 24 -1.53 1.78 0.38
C HIS A 24 -1.72 3.22 0.86
N LYS A 25 -0.91 4.17 0.41
CA LYS A 25 -1.08 5.59 0.78
C LYS A 25 -2.17 6.29 -0.03
N THR A 26 -2.45 5.85 -1.24
CA THR A 26 -3.33 6.53 -2.20
C THR A 26 -4.70 5.88 -2.37
N ASN A 27 -4.97 4.76 -1.72
CA ASN A 27 -6.25 4.07 -1.86
C ASN A 27 -6.90 3.84 -0.50
N GLU A 28 -8.24 3.88 -0.47
CA GLU A 28 -9.05 3.46 0.68
C GLU A 28 -9.45 1.99 0.60
N VAL A 29 -9.54 1.44 -0.62
CA VAL A 29 -9.87 0.04 -0.87
C VAL A 29 -8.86 -0.53 -1.86
N ILE A 30 -8.32 -1.71 -1.55
CA ILE A 30 -7.32 -2.42 -2.34
C ILE A 30 -7.83 -3.84 -2.55
N ALA A 31 -8.41 -4.09 -3.71
CA ALA A 31 -8.88 -5.41 -4.08
C ALA A 31 -7.83 -6.13 -4.92
N ILE A 32 -7.41 -7.31 -4.45
CA ILE A 32 -6.22 -8.01 -4.90
C ILE A 32 -6.58 -9.47 -5.15
N TYR A 33 -5.95 -10.05 -6.17
CA TYR A 33 -6.04 -11.47 -6.44
C TYR A 33 -4.62 -12.01 -6.63
N PRO A 34 -4.22 -13.08 -5.90
CA PRO A 34 -2.85 -13.57 -5.97
C PRO A 34 -2.55 -14.18 -7.34
N ILE A 35 -1.60 -13.56 -8.05
CA ILE A 35 -0.99 -14.08 -9.28
C ILE A 35 0.52 -13.80 -9.25
N THR A 36 1.34 -14.80 -9.56
CA THR A 36 2.79 -14.61 -9.67
C THR A 36 3.10 -13.71 -10.87
N PRO A 37 3.93 -12.65 -10.73
CA PRO A 37 4.86 -12.31 -9.64
C PRO A 37 4.37 -11.21 -8.67
N SER A 38 3.10 -10.79 -8.74
CA SER A 38 2.57 -9.62 -8.02
C SER A 38 1.96 -9.92 -6.65
N SER A 39 1.94 -11.19 -6.21
CA SER A 39 1.36 -11.59 -4.91
C SER A 39 1.94 -10.81 -3.72
N VAL A 40 3.24 -10.48 -3.76
CA VAL A 40 3.94 -9.74 -2.71
C VAL A 40 3.33 -8.34 -2.49
N MET A 41 2.81 -7.69 -3.53
CA MET A 41 2.17 -6.37 -3.35
C MET A 41 0.93 -6.46 -2.46
N GLY A 42 0.16 -7.55 -2.59
CA GLY A 42 -1.03 -7.74 -1.79
C GLY A 42 -0.72 -8.06 -0.33
N GLU A 43 0.26 -8.93 -0.11
CA GLU A 43 0.75 -9.26 1.23
C GLU A 43 1.29 -8.02 1.95
N LEU A 44 2.06 -7.16 1.27
CA LEU A 44 2.58 -5.91 1.84
C LEU A 44 1.48 -4.88 2.16
N CYS A 45 0.43 -4.81 1.33
CA CYS A 45 -0.71 -3.93 1.61
C CYS A 45 -1.52 -4.43 2.81
N ASP A 46 -1.76 -5.74 2.90
CA ASP A 46 -2.47 -6.36 4.02
C ASP A 46 -1.68 -6.22 5.34
N GLU A 47 -0.36 -6.46 5.29
CA GLU A 47 0.52 -6.26 6.44
C GLU A 47 0.51 -4.80 6.92
N ARG A 48 0.57 -3.82 6.01
CA ARG A 48 0.52 -2.41 6.40
C ARG A 48 -0.85 -2.03 6.99
N SER A 49 -1.92 -2.56 6.43
CA SER A 49 -3.29 -2.32 6.91
C SER A 49 -3.52 -2.94 8.30
N SER A 50 -3.05 -4.17 8.52
CA SER A 50 -3.10 -4.85 9.83
C SER A 50 -2.21 -4.18 10.90
N GLN A 51 -1.12 -3.54 10.50
CA GLN A 51 -0.30 -2.67 11.36
C GLN A 51 -1.00 -1.32 11.67
N GLY A 52 -2.19 -1.06 11.14
CA GLY A 52 -2.95 0.16 11.34
C GLY A 52 -2.33 1.38 10.64
N LYS A 53 -1.50 1.18 9.60
CA LYS A 53 -0.96 2.29 8.84
C LYS A 53 -2.09 2.96 8.07
N THR A 54 -2.22 4.26 8.29
CA THR A 54 -3.23 5.07 7.62
C THR A 54 -2.72 5.56 6.28
N ASN A 55 -3.64 5.67 5.34
CA ASN A 55 -3.44 6.37 4.09
C ASN A 55 -3.39 7.90 4.27
N LEU A 56 -3.26 8.62 3.17
CA LEU A 56 -3.19 10.09 3.17
C LEU A 56 -4.45 10.77 3.70
N TRP A 57 -5.58 10.06 3.78
CA TRP A 57 -6.86 10.55 4.29
C TRP A 57 -7.09 10.21 5.77
N GLY A 58 -6.15 9.53 6.42
CA GLY A 58 -6.27 9.13 7.82
C GLY A 58 -7.12 7.87 8.04
N ALA A 59 -7.53 7.18 6.96
CA ALA A 59 -8.21 5.89 7.04
C ALA A 59 -7.22 4.74 6.86
N VAL A 60 -7.50 3.57 7.45
CA VAL A 60 -6.75 2.35 7.15
C VAL A 60 -7.36 1.71 5.90
N PRO A 61 -6.60 1.51 4.82
CA PRO A 61 -7.12 0.88 3.62
C PRO A 61 -7.68 -0.51 3.87
N GLU A 62 -8.83 -0.80 3.28
CA GLU A 62 -9.42 -2.13 3.31
C GLU A 62 -8.79 -2.99 2.21
N VAL A 63 -8.15 -4.09 2.62
CA VAL A 63 -7.50 -5.02 1.70
C VAL A 63 -8.38 -6.25 1.52
N ILE A 64 -8.78 -6.50 0.28
CA ILE A 64 -9.67 -7.59 -0.09
C ILE A 64 -8.90 -8.55 -0.97
N SER A 65 -8.68 -9.79 -0.51
CA SER A 65 -7.85 -10.78 -1.21
C SER A 65 -8.67 -11.89 -1.89
N ASN A 66 -9.87 -12.19 -1.38
CA ASN A 66 -10.63 -13.34 -1.85
C ASN A 66 -11.66 -12.97 -2.91
N MET A 67 -11.80 -13.83 -3.91
CA MET A 67 -12.83 -13.72 -4.95
C MET A 67 -14.27 -13.66 -4.36
N THR A 68 -14.50 -14.27 -3.20
CA THR A 68 -15.81 -14.24 -2.50
C THR A 68 -16.18 -12.85 -1.98
N ASP A 69 -15.18 -12.03 -1.64
CA ASP A 69 -15.39 -10.72 -1.05
C ASP A 69 -15.82 -9.67 -2.09
N PHE A 70 -15.70 -9.96 -3.39
CA PHE A 70 -16.25 -9.14 -4.48
C PHE A 70 -17.76 -9.31 -4.71
N VAL A 71 -18.37 -10.34 -4.11
CA VAL A 71 -19.79 -10.71 -4.32
C VAL A 71 -20.64 -10.39 -3.09
N ARG A 72 -20.08 -9.70 -2.10
CA ARG A 72 -20.79 -9.17 -0.93
C ARG A 72 -20.88 -7.66 -1.02
#